data_AF-A0AA51YC83-F1
#
_entry.id   AF-A0AA51YC83-F1
#
_cell.length_a   1.000
_cell.length_b   1.000
_cell.length_c   1.000
_cell.angle_alpha   90.00
_cell.angle_beta   90.00
_cell.angle_gamma   90.00
#
_symmetry.space_group_name_H-M   'P 1'
#
loop_
_entity.id
_entity.type
_entity.pdbx_description
1 polymer ?
#
loop_
_entity_poly.entity_id
_entity_poly.type
_entity_poly.pdbx_seq_one_letter_code
_entity_poly.pdbx_strand_id
1 'polypeptide(L)'
;MQRIKNLTNSPYDIMNAKGQKVRLPARGEIEVNVHPLHLPLYRTLGYFTISEGDAAPQKAKAKKKPPQPVDPVVAELRKEYQELTGKKPFNGWKAEELQKRIDAALAA
;
A
#
# COMPACT_ATOMS: atom_id res chain seq x y z
N MET A 1 -4.36 -2.17 -23.64
CA MET A 1 -5.23 -3.00 -22.76
C MET A 1 -5.39 -2.27 -21.43
N GLN A 2 -6.37 -2.59 -20.58
CA GLN A 2 -6.56 -1.86 -19.32
C GLN A 2 -6.29 -2.76 -18.11
N ARG A 3 -5.57 -2.23 -17.13
CA ARG A 3 -5.34 -2.90 -15.85
C ARG A 3 -6.31 -2.33 -14.83
N ILE A 4 -7.08 -3.21 -14.21
CA ILE A 4 -8.12 -2.83 -13.25
C ILE A 4 -7.77 -3.42 -11.90
N LYS A 5 -7.63 -2.54 -10.92
CA LYS A 5 -7.42 -2.89 -9.52
C LYS A 5 -8.71 -2.72 -8.74
N ASN A 6 -9.11 -3.76 -8.01
CA ASN A 6 -10.19 -3.68 -7.04
C ASN A 6 -9.69 -3.01 -5.75
N LEU A 7 -10.40 -1.99 -5.27
CA LEU A 7 -10.11 -1.37 -3.97
C LEU A 7 -11.02 -1.89 -2.85
N THR A 8 -12.04 -2.66 -3.21
CA THR A 8 -13.04 -3.19 -2.29
C THR A 8 -12.72 -4.63 -1.85
N ASN A 9 -13.36 -5.07 -0.77
CA ASN A 9 -13.24 -6.44 -0.26
C ASN A 9 -14.24 -7.42 -0.90
N SER A 10 -14.94 -6.99 -1.96
CA SER A 10 -15.94 -7.81 -2.66
C SER A 10 -15.46 -8.09 -4.07
N PRO A 11 -15.66 -9.30 -4.61
CA PRO A 11 -15.38 -9.59 -6.00
C PRO A 11 -16.42 -8.92 -6.92
N TYR A 12 -15.99 -8.49 -8.11
CA TYR A 12 -16.86 -7.84 -9.10
C TYR A 12 -16.77 -8.50 -10.46
N ASP A 13 -17.84 -8.44 -11.23
CA ASP A 13 -17.86 -8.91 -12.61
C ASP A 13 -17.70 -7.70 -13.54
N ILE A 14 -16.60 -7.66 -14.29
CA ILE A 14 -16.30 -6.57 -15.22
C ILE A 14 -16.61 -7.02 -16.63
N MET A 15 -17.33 -6.19 -17.37
CA MET A 15 -17.66 -6.47 -18.76
C MET A 15 -16.50 -6.10 -19.68
N ASN A 16 -15.98 -7.09 -20.40
CA ASN A 16 -14.96 -6.87 -21.42
C ASN A 16 -15.58 -6.32 -22.73
N ALA A 17 -14.74 -5.84 -23.65
CA ALA A 17 -15.16 -5.32 -24.95
C ALA A 17 -15.89 -6.37 -25.83
N LYS A 18 -15.73 -7.67 -25.52
CA LYS A 18 -16.43 -8.78 -26.18
C LYS A 18 -17.76 -9.15 -25.49
N GLY A 19 -18.20 -8.37 -24.49
CA GLY A 19 -19.42 -8.62 -23.72
C GLY A 19 -19.32 -9.75 -22.69
N GLN A 20 -18.15 -10.35 -22.50
CA GLN A 20 -17.94 -11.39 -21.48
C GLN A 20 -17.68 -10.75 -20.11
N LYS A 21 -18.25 -11.38 -19.08
CA LYS A 21 -18.02 -11.02 -17.69
C LYS A 21 -16.72 -11.65 -17.22
N VAL A 22 -15.75 -10.83 -16.84
CA VAL A 22 -14.49 -11.26 -16.24
C VAL A 22 -14.54 -10.99 -14.74
N ARG A 23 -14.28 -12.02 -13.94
CA ARG A 23 -14.28 -11.92 -12.48
C ARG A 23 -13.03 -11.18 -12.00
N LEU A 24 -13.23 -10.02 -11.37
CA LEU A 24 -12.21 -9.30 -10.63
C LEU A 24 -12.25 -9.73 -9.15
N PRO A 25 -11.21 -10.43 -8.64
CA PRO A 25 -11.17 -10.83 -7.23
C PRO A 25 -11.15 -9.64 -6.25
N ALA A 26 -11.55 -9.89 -5.01
CA ALA A 26 -11.50 -8.91 -3.91
C ALA A 26 -10.05 -8.42 -3.71
N ARG A 27 -9.86 -7.09 -3.67
CA ARG A 27 -8.52 -6.44 -3.63
C ARG A 27 -7.50 -6.94 -4.67
N GLY A 28 -7.95 -7.61 -5.72
CA GLY A 28 -7.11 -8.16 -6.77
C GLY A 28 -6.92 -7.21 -7.95
N GLU A 29 -6.13 -7.66 -8.92
CA GLU A 29 -5.85 -6.93 -10.15
C GLU A 29 -6.10 -7.86 -11.34
N ILE A 30 -6.72 -7.35 -12.39
CA ILE A 30 -6.88 -8.05 -13.67
C ILE A 30 -6.45 -7.17 -14.82
N GLU A 31 -5.99 -7.79 -15.89
CA GLU A 31 -5.73 -7.12 -17.17
C GLU A 31 -6.82 -7.55 -18.16
N VAL A 32 -7.69 -6.61 -18.51
CA VAL A 32 -8.82 -6.85 -19.41
C VAL A 32 -9.10 -5.62 -20.24
N ASN A 33 -9.50 -5.80 -21.49
CA ASN A 33 -10.02 -4.71 -22.29
C ASN A 33 -11.48 -4.45 -21.89
N VAL A 34 -11.73 -3.41 -21.09
CA VAL A 34 -13.09 -3.05 -20.64
C VAL A 34 -13.86 -2.44 -21.80
N HIS A 35 -15.15 -2.74 -21.83
CA HIS A 35 -16.04 -2.10 -22.79
C HIS A 35 -16.09 -0.57 -22.57
N PRO A 36 -15.94 0.27 -23.62
CA PRO A 36 -15.84 1.73 -23.49
C PRO A 36 -16.97 2.40 -22.71
N LEU A 37 -18.22 1.92 -22.85
CA LEU A 37 -19.38 2.44 -22.11
C LEU A 37 -19.26 2.30 -20.59
N HIS A 38 -18.51 1.33 -20.09
CA HIS A 38 -18.38 1.09 -18.66
C HIS A 38 -17.19 1.82 -18.03
N LEU A 39 -16.25 2.35 -18.82
CA LEU A 39 -15.09 3.08 -18.32
C LEU A 39 -15.45 4.32 -17.47
N PRO A 40 -16.38 5.20 -17.91
CA PRO A 40 -16.77 6.36 -17.10
C PRO A 40 -17.44 5.95 -15.79
N LEU A 41 -18.28 4.91 -15.83
CA LEU A 41 -18.95 4.37 -14.64
C LEU A 41 -17.93 3.85 -13.63
N TYR A 42 -16.97 3.04 -14.06
CA TYR A 42 -15.97 2.49 -13.14
C TYR A 42 -15.03 3.56 -12.56
N ARG A 43 -14.73 4.62 -13.33
CA ARG A 43 -13.94 5.77 -12.84
C ARG A 43 -14.70 6.59 -11.80
N THR A 44 -16.00 6.79 -11.98
CA THR A 44 -16.84 7.60 -11.08
C THR A 44 -17.19 6.86 -9.78
N LEU A 45 -17.37 5.54 -9.83
CA LEU A 45 -17.70 4.72 -8.67
C LEU A 45 -16.59 4.69 -7.61
N GLY A 46 -15.33 4.93 -7.98
CA GLY A 46 -14.20 4.90 -7.04
C GLY A 46 -13.84 3.52 -6.48
N TYR A 47 -14.55 2.45 -6.89
CA TYR A 47 -14.27 1.07 -6.48
C TYR A 47 -13.05 0.48 -7.20
N PHE A 48 -12.71 1.03 -8.36
CA PHE A 48 -11.67 0.50 -9.24
C PHE A 48 -10.64 1.57 -9.59
N THR A 49 -9.39 1.16 -9.69
CA THR A 49 -8.35 1.96 -10.34
C THR A 49 -8.10 1.37 -11.71
N ILE A 50 -8.37 2.14 -12.78
CA ILE A 50 -8.17 1.71 -14.16
C ILE A 50 -6.94 2.43 -14.72
N SER A 51 -5.91 1.67 -15.06
CA SER A 51 -4.74 2.16 -15.80
C SER A 51 -4.87 1.76 -17.26
N GLU A 52 -4.85 2.72 -18.17
CA GLU A 52 -4.72 2.47 -19.61
C GLU A 52 -3.24 2.19 -19.90
N GLY A 53 -2.93 0.94 -20.26
CA GLY A 53 -1.57 0.50 -20.54
C GLY A 53 -1.42 0.08 -21.99
N ASP A 54 -0.78 0.95 -22.77
CA ASP A 54 0.38 0.55 -23.56
C ASP A 54 1.60 0.83 -22.66
N ALA A 55 2.55 -0.11 -22.55
CA ALA A 55 3.70 -0.17 -21.63
C ALA A 55 3.49 -0.71 -20.20
N ALA A 56 3.97 -1.94 -19.98
CA ALA A 56 4.30 -2.53 -18.67
C ALA A 56 5.60 -1.93 -18.07
N PRO A 57 6.03 -2.29 -16.84
CA PRO A 57 5.31 -2.51 -15.59
C PRO A 57 5.84 -1.55 -14.51
N GLN A 58 5.00 -0.76 -13.83
CA GLN A 58 5.41 -0.13 -12.58
C GLN A 58 4.82 -0.87 -11.38
N LYS A 59 5.70 -1.66 -10.75
CA LYS A 59 5.66 -1.90 -9.31
C LYS A 59 5.78 -0.56 -8.58
N ALA A 60 4.71 0.21 -8.48
CA ALA A 60 4.61 1.29 -7.50
C ALA A 60 4.07 0.70 -6.19
N LYS A 61 4.98 0.08 -5.42
CA LYS A 61 4.81 -0.06 -3.99
C LYS A 61 4.54 1.32 -3.39
N ALA A 62 3.67 1.34 -2.39
CA ALA A 62 3.53 2.38 -1.36
C ALA A 62 3.03 3.76 -1.82
N LYS A 63 1.73 4.00 -1.62
CA LYS A 63 1.29 5.28 -1.03
C LYS A 63 1.91 5.36 0.37
N LYS A 64 3.16 5.82 0.47
CA LYS A 64 3.67 6.43 1.70
C LYS A 64 2.82 7.68 1.94
N LYS A 65 2.17 7.74 3.10
CA LYS A 65 1.83 9.03 3.75
C LYS A 65 3.06 9.95 3.65
N PRO A 66 2.89 11.27 3.50
CA PRO A 66 4.01 12.20 3.42
C PRO A 66 4.99 11.88 4.57
N PRO A 67 6.31 11.79 4.31
CA PRO A 67 7.27 11.60 5.37
C PRO A 67 7.12 12.80 6.30
N GLN A 68 6.53 12.57 7.47
CA GLN A 68 6.90 13.38 8.62
C GLN A 68 8.43 13.33 8.68
N PRO A 69 9.10 14.47 8.92
CA PRO A 69 10.53 14.46 9.19
C PRO A 69 10.72 13.54 10.39
N VAL A 70 11.12 12.29 10.12
CA VAL A 70 11.60 11.41 11.17
C VAL A 70 12.99 11.94 11.43
N ASP A 71 13.12 12.69 12.50
CA ASP A 71 14.40 13.20 12.94
C ASP A 71 15.42 12.05 12.91
N PRO A 72 16.59 12.23 12.29
CA PRO A 72 17.60 11.17 12.14
C PRO A 72 17.94 10.51 13.48
N VAL A 73 17.81 11.27 14.57
CA VAL A 73 17.92 10.84 15.97
C VAL A 73 17.01 9.66 16.30
N VAL A 74 15.75 9.63 15.85
CA VAL A 74 14.81 8.54 16.13
C VAL A 74 15.23 7.24 15.45
N ALA A 75 15.90 7.33 14.30
CA ALA A 75 16.36 6.15 13.56
C ALA A 75 17.57 5.51 14.24
N GLU A 76 18.47 6.31 14.80
CA GLU A 76 19.64 5.83 15.56
C GLU A 76 19.20 5.15 16.86
N LEU A 77 18.32 5.79 17.64
CA LEU A 77 17.77 5.20 18.87
C LEU A 77 17.05 3.86 18.63
N ARG A 78 16.44 3.67 17.46
CA ARG A 78 15.80 2.40 17.12
C ARG A 78 16.80 1.28 16.88
N LYS A 79 17.97 1.59 16.31
CA LYS A 79 19.05 0.62 16.11
C LYS A 79 19.66 0.24 17.45
N GLU A 80 20.01 1.23 18.27
CA GLU A 80 20.59 1.00 19.60
C GLU A 80 19.66 0.17 20.49
N TYR A 81 18.36 0.49 20.53
CA TYR A 81 17.39 -0.32 21.28
C TYR A 81 17.31 -1.76 20.76
N GLN A 82 17.35 -1.95 19.44
CA GLN A 82 17.29 -3.27 18.83
C GLN A 82 18.57 -4.08 19.10
N GLU A 83 19.73 -3.45 19.12
CA GLU A 83 21.01 -4.09 19.47
C GLU A 83 21.05 -4.45 20.96
N LEU A 84 20.60 -3.54 21.82
CA LEU A 84 20.62 -3.73 23.28
C LEU A 84 19.61 -4.78 23.76
N THR A 85 18.40 -4.77 23.19
CA THR A 85 17.32 -5.68 23.65
C THR A 85 17.11 -6.89 22.76
N GLY A 86 17.74 -6.94 21.59
CA GLY A 86 17.48 -7.94 20.54
C GLY A 86 16.07 -7.85 19.94
N LYS A 87 15.22 -6.91 20.40
CA LYS A 87 13.82 -6.79 20.01
C LYS A 87 13.60 -5.54 19.17
N LYS A 88 12.81 -5.69 18.11
CA LYS A 88 12.47 -4.56 17.25
C LYS A 88 11.61 -3.53 18.00
N PRO A 89 12.01 -2.25 18.06
CA PRO A 89 11.22 -1.21 18.71
C PRO A 89 9.92 -0.94 17.95
N PHE A 90 8.90 -0.49 18.67
CA PHE A 90 7.62 -0.16 18.07
C PHE A 90 7.74 1.10 17.19
N ASN A 91 7.24 1.04 15.96
CA ASN A 91 7.34 2.14 15.00
C ASN A 91 6.59 3.41 15.41
N GLY A 92 5.70 3.33 16.41
CA GLY A 92 4.96 4.46 16.97
C GLY A 92 5.62 5.16 18.16
N TRP A 93 6.76 4.66 18.67
CA TRP A 93 7.49 5.34 19.75
C TRP A 93 8.20 6.59 19.23
N LYS A 94 8.08 7.68 19.99
CA LYS A 94 8.82 8.93 19.80
C LYS A 94 10.26 8.78 20.35
N ALA A 95 11.14 9.74 20.02
CA ALA A 95 12.53 9.76 20.50
C ALA A 95 12.63 9.58 22.03
N GLU A 96 11.80 10.30 22.79
CA GLU A 96 11.79 10.26 24.26
C GLU A 96 11.44 8.88 24.83
N GLU A 97 10.45 8.20 24.23
CA GLU A 97 10.04 6.85 24.67
C GLU A 97 11.05 5.77 24.28
N LEU A 98 11.76 5.97 23.18
CA LEU A 98 12.86 5.11 22.75
C LEU A 98 14.05 5.27 23.68
N GLN A 99 14.46 6.52 23.95
CA GLN A 99 15.55 6.84 24.87
C GLN A 99 15.30 6.26 26.26
N LYS A 100 14.11 6.51 26.84
CA LYS A 100 13.76 5.99 28.16
C LYS A 100 13.84 4.46 28.26
N ARG A 101 13.53 3.76 27.16
CA ARG A 101 13.61 2.30 27.11
C ARG A 101 15.03 1.79 26.88
N ILE A 102 15.84 2.51 26.12
CA ILE A 102 17.27 2.24 25.99
C ILE A 102 17.93 2.40 27.36
N ASP A 103 17.68 3.52 28.05
CA ASP A 103 18.23 3.78 29.40
C ASP A 103 17.78 2.72 30.41
N ALA A 104 16.51 2.31 30.36
CA ALA A 104 16.01 1.24 31.23
C ALA A 104 16.62 -0.14 30.92
N ALA A 105 16.91 -0.42 29.65
CA ALA A 105 17.58 -1.66 29.26
C ALA A 105 19.09 -1.63 29.51
N LEU A 106 19.70 -0.44 29.57
CA LEU A 106 21.11 -0.25 29.89
C LEU A 106 21.36 -0.28 31.40
N ALA A 107 20.39 0.17 32.19
CA ALA A 107 20.43 0.19 33.66
C ALA A 107 19.94 -1.13 34.32
N ALA A 108 19.52 -2.12 33.52
CA ALA A 108 19.05 -3.43 33.98
C ALA A 108 20.11 -4.52 33.74
#